data_AF-A0AAW9BV53-F1
#
_entry.id   AF-A0AAW9BV53-F1
#
_cell.length_a   1.000
_cell.length_b   1.000
_cell.length_c   1.000
_cell.angle_alpha   90.00
_cell.angle_beta   90.00
_cell.angle_gamma   90.00
#
_symmetry.space_group_name_H-M   'P 1'
#
loop_
_entity.id
_entity.type
_entity.pdbx_description
1 polymer ?
#
loop_
_entity_poly.entity_id
_entity_poly.type
_entity_poly.pdbx_seq_one_letter_code
_entity_poly.pdbx_strand_id
1 'polypeptide(L)'
;QRYSVPGVYFELLDEQSNSIYSTGKLNLELKQTDVVTVAGSNWYLRSYIDYRYIKKIIDGINQDITKYMSLCAFIMLVISLIILNFQLNPLSKLKNLVENLAGHDADLTQRININRQDEIGHISNSVNCFIDNLQALFKNISRSNVALNDAREELDVQIGRNVSTVSRYSKQSESLSD
;
A
#
# COMPACT_ATOMS: atom_id res chain seq x y z
N GLN A 1 26.06 -43.24 37.73
CA GLN A 1 26.21 -41.99 36.96
C GLN A 1 26.17 -40.83 37.95
N ARG A 2 27.23 -40.01 38.04
CA ARG A 2 27.26 -38.84 38.93
C ARG A 2 26.29 -37.79 38.39
N TYR A 3 25.32 -37.37 39.19
CA TYR A 3 24.41 -36.27 38.86
C TYR A 3 25.20 -34.96 38.76
N SER A 4 25.64 -34.60 37.56
CA SER A 4 26.20 -33.27 37.28
C SER A 4 25.26 -32.57 36.32
N VAL A 5 24.60 -31.52 36.82
CA VAL A 5 23.82 -30.62 35.98
C VAL A 5 24.81 -29.63 35.35
N PRO A 6 24.90 -29.53 34.01
CA PRO A 6 25.80 -28.58 33.36
C PRO A 6 25.57 -27.15 33.86
N GLY A 7 26.66 -26.47 34.25
CA GLY A 7 26.59 -25.13 34.82
C GLY A 7 26.30 -25.07 36.32
N VAL A 8 26.08 -26.21 36.97
CA VAL A 8 25.94 -26.33 38.44
C VAL A 8 27.08 -27.17 39.00
N TYR A 9 27.72 -26.66 40.03
CA TYR A 9 28.84 -27.31 40.70
C TYR A 9 28.59 -27.39 42.19
N PHE A 10 29.16 -28.40 42.84
CA PHE A 10 28.99 -28.64 44.27
C PHE A 10 30.34 -28.79 44.94
N GLU A 11 30.40 -28.37 46.19
CA GLU A 11 31.53 -28.53 47.09
C GLU A 11 31.01 -28.93 48.47
N LEU A 12 31.61 -29.96 49.06
CA LEU A 12 31.32 -30.42 50.41
C LEU A 12 32.48 -30.01 51.32
N LEU A 13 32.16 -29.32 52.40
CA LEU A 13 33.14 -28.80 53.36
C LEU A 13 32.87 -29.38 54.76
N ASP A 14 33.94 -29.58 55.53
CA ASP A 14 33.86 -29.95 56.96
C ASP A 14 33.63 -28.71 57.84
N GLU A 15 33.57 -28.91 59.16
CA GLU A 15 33.44 -27.84 60.16
C GLU A 15 34.60 -26.83 60.15
N GLN A 16 35.77 -27.24 59.65
CA GLN A 16 36.95 -26.41 59.53
C GLN A 16 37.03 -25.72 58.15
N SER A 17 35.98 -25.83 57.33
CA SER A 17 35.92 -25.33 55.95
C SER A 17 36.93 -25.97 54.98
N ASN A 18 37.41 -27.18 55.28
CA ASN A 18 38.24 -27.95 54.35
C ASN A 18 37.36 -28.61 53.29
N SER A 19 37.76 -28.51 52.02
CA SER A 19 37.05 -29.13 50.91
C SER A 19 37.28 -30.65 50.91
N ILE A 20 36.23 -31.42 51.13
CA ILE A 20 36.24 -32.89 51.15
C ILE A 20 35.92 -33.43 49.75
N TYR A 21 35.07 -32.72 49.03
CA TYR A 21 34.67 -33.06 47.67
C TYR A 21 34.34 -31.80 46.88
N SER A 22 34.72 -31.75 45.60
CA SER A 22 34.36 -30.66 44.69
C SER A 22 34.13 -31.19 43.28
N THR A 23 33.14 -30.64 42.58
CA THR A 23 32.85 -30.99 41.18
C THR A 23 33.56 -30.10 40.15
N GLY A 24 34.50 -29.24 40.57
CA GLY A 24 35.54 -28.73 39.66
C GLY A 24 35.47 -27.25 39.25
N LYS A 25 34.43 -26.48 39.61
CA LYS A 25 34.48 -25.00 39.52
C LYS A 25 34.23 -24.37 40.88
N LEU A 26 35.32 -23.84 41.44
CA LEU A 26 35.34 -23.09 42.69
C LEU A 26 35.36 -21.58 42.36
N ASN A 27 34.91 -20.75 43.29
CA ASN A 27 34.89 -19.27 43.18
C ASN A 27 33.91 -18.67 42.16
N LEU A 28 32.77 -19.31 41.93
CA LEU A 28 31.66 -18.65 41.24
C LEU A 28 30.94 -17.71 42.21
N GLU A 29 30.51 -16.54 41.71
CA GLU A 29 29.86 -15.49 42.53
C GLU A 29 28.52 -15.96 43.10
N LEU A 30 27.75 -16.68 42.29
CA LEU A 30 26.48 -17.26 42.69
C LEU A 30 26.75 -18.58 43.41
N LYS A 31 26.74 -18.52 44.74
CA LYS A 31 26.89 -19.69 45.61
C LYS A 31 25.79 -19.71 46.67
N GLN A 32 25.30 -20.91 46.97
CA GLN A 32 24.40 -21.17 48.09
C GLN A 32 25.03 -22.23 48.98
N THR A 33 24.94 -22.09 50.30
CA THR A 33 25.49 -23.07 51.25
C THR A 33 24.37 -23.56 52.15
N ASP A 34 24.13 -24.86 52.14
CA ASP A 34 23.18 -25.55 53.00
C ASP A 34 23.94 -26.40 54.02
N VAL A 35 23.42 -26.50 55.24
CA VAL A 35 24.04 -27.28 56.32
C VAL A 35 23.38 -28.64 56.42
N VAL A 36 24.19 -29.69 56.52
CA VAL A 36 23.75 -31.06 56.70
C VAL A 36 24.42 -31.63 57.95
N THR A 37 23.63 -32.04 58.94
CA THR A 37 24.15 -32.69 60.15
C THR A 37 24.16 -34.20 59.98
N VAL A 38 25.33 -34.83 60.10
CA VAL A 38 25.49 -36.28 59.98
C VAL A 38 26.33 -36.78 61.15
N ALA A 39 25.83 -37.79 61.87
CA ALA A 39 26.53 -38.43 63.00
C ALA A 39 27.03 -37.44 64.08
N GLY A 40 26.31 -36.32 64.27
CA GLY A 40 26.67 -35.29 65.25
C GLY A 40 27.63 -34.22 64.76
N SER A 41 28.12 -34.29 63.51
CA SER A 41 28.97 -33.27 62.88
C SER A 41 28.21 -32.46 61.83
N ASN A 42 28.55 -31.17 61.69
CA ASN A 42 27.97 -30.28 60.69
C ASN A 42 28.82 -30.27 59.41
N TRP A 43 28.17 -30.54 58.28
CA TRP A 43 28.77 -30.52 56.96
C TRP A 43 28.13 -29.41 56.15
N TYR A 44 28.94 -28.71 55.35
CA TYR A 44 28.45 -27.60 54.55
C TYR A 44 28.45 -28.01 53.08
N LEU A 45 27.26 -28.14 52.50
CA LEU A 45 27.10 -28.36 51.07
C LEU A 45 26.98 -27.01 50.37
N ARG A 46 28.01 -26.63 49.64
CA ARG A 46 28.02 -25.41 48.84
C ARG A 46 27.74 -25.73 47.39
N SER A 47 26.69 -25.16 46.83
CA SER A 47 26.40 -25.20 45.40
C SER A 47 26.86 -23.89 44.72
N TYR A 48 27.23 -23.99 43.46
CA TYR A 48 27.72 -22.91 42.62
C TYR A 48 27.01 -22.92 41.27
N ILE A 49 26.63 -21.75 40.77
CA ILE A 49 26.00 -21.59 39.45
C ILE A 49 26.92 -20.78 38.54
N ASP A 50 27.26 -21.33 37.38
CA ASP A 50 28.06 -20.63 36.37
C ASP A 50 27.17 -19.70 35.54
N TYR A 51 27.09 -18.44 35.95
CA TYR A 51 26.32 -17.42 35.23
C TYR A 51 26.70 -17.30 33.75
N ARG A 52 27.97 -17.54 33.40
CA ARG A 52 28.43 -17.49 31.99
C ARG A 52 27.83 -18.62 31.15
N TYR A 53 27.64 -19.79 31.76
CA TYR A 53 27.01 -20.93 31.07
C TYR A 53 25.55 -20.60 30.73
N ILE A 54 24.79 -20.10 31.70
CA ILE A 54 23.39 -19.69 31.50
C ILE A 54 23.32 -18.56 30.47
N LYS A 55 24.17 -17.53 30.62
CA LYS A 55 24.21 -16.38 29.71
C LYS A 55 24.50 -16.80 28.27
N LYS A 56 25.44 -17.73 28.04
CA LYS A 56 25.74 -18.24 26.69
C LYS A 56 24.51 -18.89 26.03
N ILE A 57 23.70 -19.62 26.80
CA ILE A 57 22.45 -20.22 26.29
C ILE A 57 21.45 -19.12 25.93
N ILE A 58 21.27 -18.14 26.82
CA ILE A 58 20.34 -17.01 26.62
C ILE A 58 20.75 -16.18 25.39
N ASP A 59 22.04 -15.89 25.23
CA ASP A 59 22.56 -15.11 24.12
C ASP A 59 22.31 -15.83 22.78
N GLY A 60 22.45 -17.17 22.74
CA GLY A 60 22.11 -17.96 21.56
C GLY A 60 20.63 -17.88 21.18
N ILE A 61 19.74 -18.01 22.17
CA ILE A 61 18.29 -17.87 21.96
C ILE A 61 17.93 -16.47 21.46
N ASN A 62 18.50 -15.42 22.07
CA ASN A 62 18.24 -14.03 21.69
C ASN A 62 18.75 -13.72 20.27
N GLN A 63 19.88 -14.29 19.88
CA GLN A 63 20.42 -14.13 18.52
C GLN A 63 19.49 -14.77 17.48
N ASP A 64 18.98 -15.98 17.75
CA ASP A 64 18.03 -16.64 16.86
C ASP A 64 16.71 -15.85 16.76
N ILE A 65 16.16 -15.40 17.88
CA ILE A 65 14.95 -14.56 17.91
C ILE A 65 15.17 -13.30 17.07
N THR A 66 16.29 -12.61 17.27
CA THR A 66 16.62 -11.38 16.54
C THR A 66 16.75 -11.62 15.04
N LYS A 67 17.40 -12.72 14.63
CA LYS A 67 17.56 -13.11 13.23
C LYS A 67 16.20 -13.33 12.55
N TYR A 68 15.33 -14.11 13.18
CA TYR A 68 14.01 -14.40 12.61
C TYR A 68 13.09 -13.17 12.64
N MET A 69 13.14 -12.35 13.70
CA MET A 69 12.37 -11.11 13.77
C MET A 69 12.78 -10.12 12.68
N SER A 70 14.09 -9.94 12.46
CA SER A 70 14.61 -9.09 11.38
C SER A 70 14.21 -9.61 10.00
N LEU A 71 14.28 -10.92 9.78
CA LEU A 71 13.84 -11.55 8.53
C LEU A 71 12.35 -11.32 8.28
N CYS A 72 11.49 -11.55 9.28
CA CYS A 72 10.05 -11.30 9.16
C CYS A 72 9.74 -9.83 8.87
N ALA A 73 10.41 -8.90 9.55
CA ALA A 73 10.25 -7.47 9.32
C ALA A 73 10.64 -7.08 7.89
N PHE A 74 11.76 -7.63 7.38
CA PHE A 74 12.21 -7.40 6.01
C PHE A 74 11.21 -7.93 4.98
N ILE A 75 10.68 -9.15 5.18
CA ILE A 75 9.66 -9.72 4.30
C ILE A 75 8.39 -8.86 4.29
N MET A 76 7.92 -8.42 5.47
CA MET A 76 6.75 -7.53 5.55
C MET A 76 6.98 -6.20 4.84
N LEU A 77 8.17 -5.61 4.96
CA LEU A 77 8.53 -4.39 4.24
C LEU A 77 8.42 -4.59 2.72
N VAL A 78 9.02 -5.66 2.20
CA VAL A 78 9.01 -5.96 0.76
C VAL A 78 7.58 -6.19 0.25
N ILE A 79 6.78 -6.97 0.97
CA ILE A 79 5.37 -7.22 0.62
C ILE A 79 4.57 -5.92 0.61
N SER A 80 4.76 -5.07 1.64
CA SER A 80 4.07 -3.78 1.74
C SER A 80 4.38 -2.88 0.53
N LEU A 81 5.65 -2.80 0.12
CA LEU A 81 6.06 -2.02 -1.05
C LEU A 81 5.43 -2.54 -2.35
N ILE A 82 5.36 -3.87 -2.52
CA ILE A 82 4.73 -4.50 -3.69
C ILE A 82 3.23 -4.18 -3.73
N ILE A 83 2.53 -4.35 -2.61
CA ILE A 83 1.09 -4.06 -2.51
C ILE A 83 0.82 -2.58 -2.78
N LEU A 84 1.61 -1.68 -2.20
CA LEU A 84 1.47 -0.24 -2.41
C LEU A 84 1.63 0.14 -3.88
N ASN A 85 2.65 -0.41 -4.56
CA ASN A 85 2.86 -0.15 -5.97
C ASN A 85 1.68 -0.65 -6.81
N PHE A 86 1.20 -1.87 -6.55
CA PHE A 86 0.05 -2.44 -7.25
C PHE A 86 -1.25 -1.65 -7.01
N GLN A 87 -1.47 -1.16 -5.79
CA GLN A 87 -2.66 -0.41 -5.42
C GLN A 87 -2.67 1.01 -6.01
N LEU A 88 -1.51 1.67 -6.08
CA LEU A 88 -1.39 3.05 -6.56
C LEU A 88 -1.17 3.18 -8.06
N ASN A 89 -0.67 2.14 -8.75
CA ASN A 89 -0.46 2.16 -10.19
C ASN A 89 -1.69 2.64 -11.02
N PRO A 90 -2.94 2.24 -10.71
CA PRO A 90 -4.10 2.71 -11.47
C PRO A 90 -4.35 4.22 -11.32
N LEU A 91 -3.90 4.86 -10.24
CA LEU A 91 -4.00 6.32 -10.09
C LEU A 91 -3.14 7.05 -11.13
N SER A 92 -1.98 6.50 -11.51
CA SER A 92 -1.17 7.09 -12.58
C SER A 92 -1.86 6.99 -13.93
N LYS A 93 -2.61 5.90 -14.19
CA LYS A 93 -3.40 5.77 -15.43
C LYS A 93 -4.54 6.77 -15.47
N LEU A 94 -5.24 6.92 -14.36
CA LEU A 94 -6.30 7.92 -14.19
C LEU A 94 -5.75 9.34 -14.43
N LYS A 95 -4.61 9.67 -13.80
CA LYS A 95 -3.93 10.95 -14.00
C LYS A 95 -3.64 11.21 -15.48
N ASN A 96 -2.97 10.28 -16.16
CA ASN A 96 -2.58 10.46 -17.56
C ASN A 96 -3.80 10.63 -18.47
N LEU A 97 -4.89 9.89 -18.21
CA LEU A 97 -6.11 10.03 -18.99
C LEU A 97 -6.76 11.40 -18.80
N VAL A 98 -6.83 11.90 -17.56
CA VAL A 98 -7.35 13.25 -17.30
C VAL A 98 -6.47 14.33 -17.92
N GLU A 99 -5.14 14.17 -17.86
CA GLU A 99 -4.20 15.08 -18.53
C GLU A 99 -4.39 15.06 -20.06
N ASN A 100 -4.60 13.90 -20.67
CA ASN A 100 -4.88 13.77 -22.09
C ASN A 100 -6.21 14.43 -22.49
N LEU A 101 -7.25 14.30 -21.65
CA LEU A 101 -8.55 14.95 -21.86
C LEU A 101 -8.47 16.48 -21.74
N ALA A 102 -7.64 16.99 -20.83
CA ALA A 102 -7.40 18.42 -20.67
C ALA A 102 -6.38 18.98 -21.69
N GLY A 103 -5.66 18.09 -22.37
CA GLY A 103 -4.65 18.41 -23.37
C GLY A 103 -5.23 18.87 -24.70
N HIS A 104 -4.34 19.29 -25.61
CA HIS A 104 -4.70 19.98 -26.86
C HIS A 104 -5.63 19.17 -27.78
N ASP A 105 -5.46 17.84 -27.83
CA ASP A 105 -6.25 16.97 -28.72
C ASP A 105 -7.58 16.51 -28.10
N ALA A 106 -7.71 16.60 -26.77
CA ALA A 106 -8.92 16.26 -26.00
C ALA A 106 -9.65 14.99 -26.50
N ASP A 107 -8.90 13.90 -26.72
CA ASP A 107 -9.45 12.66 -27.28
C ASP A 107 -10.45 12.01 -26.31
N LEU A 108 -11.72 12.32 -26.53
CA LEU A 108 -12.82 11.78 -25.73
C LEU A 108 -13.03 10.29 -25.97
N THR A 109 -12.35 9.61 -26.90
CA THR A 109 -12.54 8.16 -27.14
C THR A 109 -11.81 7.29 -26.11
N GLN A 110 -10.86 7.85 -25.37
CA GLN A 110 -10.13 7.12 -24.33
C GLN A 110 -11.05 6.74 -23.16
N ARG A 111 -10.78 5.57 -22.57
CA ARG A 111 -11.51 5.04 -21.41
C ARG A 111 -10.56 4.41 -20.41
N ILE A 112 -10.96 4.43 -19.15
CA ILE A 112 -10.25 3.72 -18.08
C ILE A 112 -10.84 2.32 -17.95
N ASN A 113 -10.12 1.31 -18.42
CA ASN A 113 -10.49 -0.09 -18.23
C ASN A 113 -9.78 -0.67 -17.00
N ILE A 114 -10.41 -0.54 -15.84
CA ILE A 114 -9.94 -1.07 -14.57
C ILE A 114 -11.00 -2.02 -14.03
N ASN A 115 -10.68 -3.32 -13.96
CA ASN A 115 -11.54 -4.31 -13.33
C ASN A 115 -11.24 -4.38 -11.82
N ARG A 116 -11.70 -3.36 -11.08
CA ARG A 116 -11.59 -3.29 -9.61
C ARG A 116 -12.95 -2.96 -9.01
N GLN A 117 -13.24 -3.54 -7.86
CA GLN A 117 -14.47 -3.31 -7.10
C GLN A 117 -14.22 -2.43 -5.86
N ASP A 118 -13.08 -1.74 -5.82
CA ASP A 118 -12.72 -0.78 -4.76
C ASP A 118 -13.01 0.66 -5.20
N GLU A 119 -12.67 1.62 -4.35
CA GLU A 119 -12.90 3.04 -4.56
C GLU A 119 -12.29 3.55 -5.87
N ILE A 120 -11.15 2.98 -6.28
CA ILE A 120 -10.48 3.34 -7.53
C ILE A 120 -11.29 2.87 -8.73
N GLY A 121 -11.90 1.68 -8.65
CA GLY A 121 -12.85 1.18 -9.65
C GLY A 121 -14.07 2.11 -9.79
N HIS A 122 -14.65 2.55 -8.66
CA HIS A 122 -15.77 3.48 -8.66
C HIS A 122 -15.41 4.83 -9.29
N ILE A 123 -14.26 5.42 -8.95
CA ILE A 123 -13.78 6.67 -9.56
C ILE A 123 -13.59 6.50 -11.07
N SER A 124 -13.00 5.39 -11.50
CA SER A 124 -12.77 5.09 -12.93
C SER A 124 -14.08 5.04 -13.71
N ASN A 125 -15.12 4.42 -13.14
CA ASN A 125 -16.44 4.37 -13.75
C ASN A 125 -17.10 5.75 -13.84
N SER A 126 -17.00 6.56 -12.77
CA SER A 126 -17.50 7.94 -12.77
C SER A 126 -16.82 8.81 -13.83
N VAL A 127 -15.52 8.64 -14.03
CA VAL A 127 -14.77 9.36 -15.08
C VAL A 127 -15.21 8.92 -16.47
N ASN A 128 -15.39 7.62 -16.71
CA ASN A 128 -15.93 7.14 -18.00
C ASN A 128 -17.33 7.72 -18.29
N CYS A 129 -18.22 7.72 -17.30
CA CYS A 129 -19.55 8.32 -17.41
C CYS A 129 -19.48 9.83 -17.73
N PHE A 130 -18.55 10.55 -17.09
CA PHE A 130 -18.32 11.96 -17.41
C PHE A 130 -17.88 12.17 -18.87
N ILE A 131 -16.98 11.33 -19.38
CA ILE A 131 -16.54 11.38 -20.78
C ILE A 131 -17.71 11.08 -21.73
N ASP A 132 -18.55 10.09 -21.41
CA ASP A 132 -19.73 9.76 -22.22
C ASP A 132 -20.70 10.96 -22.31
N ASN A 133 -20.89 11.67 -21.20
CA ASN A 133 -21.71 12.88 -21.17
C ASN A 133 -21.11 14.02 -22.03
N LEU A 134 -19.79 14.20 -22.00
CA LEU A 134 -19.10 15.18 -22.85
C LEU A 134 -19.27 14.83 -24.34
N GLN A 135 -19.09 13.56 -24.73
CA GLN A 135 -19.30 13.13 -26.10
C GLN A 135 -20.74 13.39 -26.57
N ALA A 136 -21.73 13.09 -25.73
CA ALA A 136 -23.14 13.33 -26.03
C ALA A 136 -23.43 14.82 -26.23
N LEU A 137 -22.85 15.68 -25.39
CA LEU A 137 -22.97 17.13 -25.50
C LEU A 137 -22.40 17.64 -26.83
N PHE A 138 -21.19 17.24 -27.21
CA PHE A 138 -20.59 17.66 -28.48
C PHE A 138 -21.38 17.15 -29.69
N LYS A 139 -21.92 15.94 -29.63
CA LYS A 139 -22.79 15.40 -30.68
C LYS A 139 -24.06 16.23 -30.84
N ASN A 140 -24.65 16.69 -29.74
CA ASN A 140 -25.81 17.56 -29.77
C ASN A 140 -25.47 18.94 -30.36
N ILE A 141 -24.34 19.55 -29.96
CA ILE A 141 -23.86 20.81 -30.53
C ILE A 141 -23.62 20.68 -32.04
N SER A 142 -23.00 19.59 -32.49
CA SER A 142 -22.79 19.34 -33.92
C SER A 142 -24.11 19.25 -34.69
N ARG A 143 -25.09 18.51 -34.16
CA ARG A 143 -26.44 18.44 -34.75
C ARG A 143 -27.14 19.79 -34.79
N SER A 144 -27.04 20.59 -33.72
CA SER A 144 -27.61 21.93 -33.69
C SER A 144 -26.97 22.86 -34.71
N ASN A 145 -25.66 22.78 -34.93
CA ASN A 145 -24.97 23.54 -35.98
C ASN A 145 -25.42 23.14 -37.39
N VAL A 146 -25.60 21.84 -37.66
CA VAL A 146 -26.15 21.37 -38.95
C VAL A 146 -27.54 21.94 -39.17
N ALA A 147 -28.44 21.79 -38.20
CA ALA A 147 -29.80 22.33 -38.29
C ALA A 147 -29.83 23.86 -38.46
N LEU A 148 -28.89 24.58 -37.82
CA LEU A 148 -28.74 26.02 -37.99
C LEU A 148 -28.30 26.39 -39.41
N ASN A 149 -27.36 25.65 -40.00
CA ASN A 149 -26.92 25.86 -41.38
C ASN A 149 -28.06 25.58 -42.36
N ASP A 150 -28.80 24.49 -42.18
CA ASP A 150 -29.96 24.15 -43.02
C ASP A 150 -31.04 25.24 -42.97
N ALA A 151 -31.34 25.76 -41.78
CA ALA A 151 -32.28 26.86 -41.59
C ALA A 151 -31.80 28.16 -42.27
N ARG A 152 -30.48 28.39 -42.30
CA ARG A 152 -29.87 29.55 -42.94
C ARG A 152 -29.94 29.47 -44.47
N GLU A 153 -29.72 28.29 -45.04
CA GLU A 153 -29.88 28.05 -46.48
C GLU A 153 -31.34 28.25 -46.92
N GLU A 154 -32.30 27.72 -46.17
CA GLU A 154 -33.73 27.94 -46.43
C GLU A 154 -34.09 29.44 -46.37
N LEU A 155 -33.54 30.18 -45.40
CA LEU A 155 -33.74 31.62 -45.29
C LEU A 155 -33.18 32.39 -46.50
N ASP A 156 -31.98 32.05 -46.97
CA ASP A 156 -31.39 32.68 -48.16
C ASP A 156 -32.22 32.41 -49.43
N VAL A 157 -32.74 31.18 -49.58
CA VAL A 157 -33.67 30.84 -50.67
C VAL A 157 -34.94 31.69 -50.59
N GLN A 158 -35.50 31.89 -49.39
CA GLN A 158 -36.67 32.75 -49.20
C GLN A 158 -36.38 34.22 -49.49
N ILE A 159 -35.23 34.75 -49.08
CA ILE A 159 -34.80 36.12 -49.40
C ILE A 159 -34.69 36.30 -50.91
N GLY A 160 -34.06 35.35 -51.62
CA GLY A 160 -33.96 35.38 -53.08
C GLY A 160 -35.33 35.38 -53.78
N ARG A 161 -36.26 34.54 -53.31
CA ARG A 161 -37.65 34.52 -53.80
C ARG A 161 -38.36 35.85 -53.56
N ASN A 162 -38.20 36.44 -52.37
CA ASN A 162 -38.81 37.72 -52.02
C ASN A 162 -38.27 38.85 -52.88
N VAL A 163 -36.94 38.96 -53.05
CA VAL A 163 -36.32 39.97 -53.93
C VAL A 163 -36.85 39.84 -55.36
N SER A 164 -36.93 38.62 -55.90
CA SER A 164 -37.47 38.40 -57.25
C SER A 164 -38.95 38.81 -57.39
N THR A 165 -39.73 38.65 -56.32
CA THR A 165 -41.16 39.00 -56.29
C THR A 165 -41.34 40.52 -56.19
N VAL A 166 -40.56 41.19 -55.35
CA VAL A 166 -40.52 42.64 -55.25
C VAL A 166 -40.08 43.27 -56.58
N SER A 167 -39.04 42.74 -57.23
CA SER A 167 -38.64 43.20 -58.56
C SER A 167 -39.74 43.03 -59.61
N ARG A 168 -40.52 41.94 -59.56
CA ARG A 168 -41.67 41.74 -60.45
C ARG A 168 -42.75 42.80 -60.23
N TYR A 169 -43.09 43.09 -58.97
CA TYR A 169 -44.06 44.15 -58.67
C TYR A 169 -43.58 45.54 -59.08
N SER A 170 -42.30 45.86 -58.88
CA SER A 170 -41.71 47.11 -59.35
C SER A 170 -41.83 47.28 -60.86
N LYS A 171 -41.45 46.25 -61.65
CA LYS A 171 -41.58 46.28 -63.11
C LYS A 171 -43.04 46.40 -63.58
N GLN A 172 -43.95 45.69 -62.92
CA GLN A 172 -45.38 45.77 -63.24
C GLN A 172 -45.95 47.15 -62.93
N SER A 173 -45.56 47.76 -61.81
CA SER A 173 -45.97 49.11 -61.43
C SER A 173 -45.46 50.17 -62.41
N GLU A 174 -44.22 50.05 -62.89
CA GLU A 174 -43.69 50.95 -63.93
C GLU A 174 -44.50 50.83 -65.22
N SER A 175 -44.78 49.60 -65.68
CA SER A 175 -45.56 49.38 -66.90
C SER A 175 -47.03 49.84 -66.85
N LEU A 176 -47.56 50.11 -65.65
CA LEU A 176 -48.90 50.65 -65.45
C LEU A 176 -48.92 52.17 -65.33
N SER A 177 -47.75 52.79 -65.15
CA SER A 177 -47.59 54.23 -64.94
C SER A 177 -47.13 54.99 -66.19
N ASP A 178 -46.72 54.27 -67.25
CA ASP A 178 -46.49 54.74 -68.62
C ASP A 178 -47.74 54.51 -69.50
#